data_AF-A0AAN9E8H7-F1
#
_entry.id   AF-A0AAN9E8H7-F1
#
_cell.length_a   1.000
_cell.length_b   1.000
_cell.length_c   1.000
_cell.angle_alpha   90.00
_cell.angle_beta   90.00
_cell.angle_gamma   90.00
#
_symmetry.space_group_name_H-M   'P 1'
#
loop_
_entity.id
_entity.type
_entity.pdbx_description
1 polymer ?
#
loop_
_entity_poly.entity_id
_entity_poly.type
_entity_poly.pdbx_seq_one_letter_code
_entity_poly.pdbx_strand_id
1 'polypeptide(L)'
;MQPLCGTDPILVLEFSMLVLESCPTQTIELFLSGNIPADMVNSYLKQHAPNLQAVYLELMLAMNEDAISGNLQNEMVDIYLSEVLDLYADLSSQGIWDEKAYSPKRKKLLSALESVSGYNPEALLKRLPPDALYEERAILLGKMNQHELALSLYVHKLHVPELALSYCDRVYESTHKPSGKSPSNIYLLLLQIYLNPRRTTKSFEKKITNLLSPQKLTISRGSSKSLLKTRSRGSKKIAAIEVAEDTKTSLSSIDSGRSDTDADEFTEEGGTSIMHDEVLDLLSRRWDRINGAQALKLLPRETKLQNLIPFLGPLVRKSSEMYRNCSVIKNLRQSENLQVKDELYNKRKAVVKITGDNMCSLCHKKIGTSVFAVYPNGKTLVHFNCFRDSQSMKAVAKGSPLRRPFFIEK
;
A
#
# COMPACT_ATOMS: atom_id res chain seq x y z
N MET A 1 -8.85 44.69 -20.18
CA MET A 1 -9.62 44.10 -21.29
C MET A 1 -10.14 42.76 -20.81
N GLN A 2 -11.42 42.71 -20.41
CA GLN A 2 -12.14 41.46 -20.14
C GLN A 2 -12.14 40.60 -21.40
N PRO A 3 -12.10 39.26 -21.30
CA PRO A 3 -12.25 38.41 -22.47
C PRO A 3 -13.69 38.56 -22.98
N LEU A 4 -13.83 39.31 -24.07
CA LEU A 4 -15.07 39.43 -24.83
C LEU A 4 -15.25 38.13 -25.61
N CYS A 5 -16.48 37.63 -25.59
CA CYS A 5 -17.00 36.43 -26.26
C CYS A 5 -16.51 35.09 -25.71
N GLY A 6 -17.45 34.37 -25.07
CA GLY A 6 -17.48 32.92 -25.17
C GLY A 6 -17.59 32.55 -26.65
N THR A 7 -16.46 32.39 -27.31
CA THR A 7 -16.37 31.73 -28.60
C THR A 7 -16.89 30.32 -28.41
N ASP A 8 -17.94 29.95 -29.14
CA ASP A 8 -18.45 28.58 -29.14
C ASP A 8 -17.26 27.66 -29.46
N PRO A 9 -16.87 26.77 -28.53
CA PRO A 9 -15.71 25.91 -28.71
C PRO A 9 -15.82 25.05 -29.97
N ILE A 10 -17.03 24.77 -30.45
CA ILE A 10 -17.28 24.03 -31.68
C ILE A 10 -16.80 24.83 -32.90
N LEU A 11 -17.12 26.13 -32.96
CA LEU A 11 -16.65 27.02 -34.03
C LEU A 11 -15.13 27.14 -34.04
N VAL A 12 -14.50 27.26 -32.87
CA VAL A 12 -13.03 27.32 -32.79
C VAL A 12 -12.39 26.06 -33.37
N LEU A 13 -12.95 24.89 -33.08
CA LEU A 13 -12.47 23.61 -33.62
C LEU A 13 -12.72 23.47 -35.13
N GLU A 14 -13.90 23.86 -35.63
CA GLU A 14 -14.23 23.78 -37.05
C GLU A 14 -13.27 24.60 -37.93
N PHE A 15 -12.94 25.83 -37.53
CA PHE A 15 -12.03 26.71 -38.28
C PHE A 15 -10.54 26.40 -38.04
N SER A 16 -10.21 25.54 -37.08
CA SER A 16 -8.82 25.19 -36.77
C SER A 16 -8.20 24.18 -37.75
N MET A 17 -8.98 23.54 -38.64
CA MET A 17 -8.49 22.48 -39.55
C MET A 17 -7.33 22.95 -40.44
N LEU A 18 -7.51 24.08 -41.12
CA LEU A 18 -6.53 24.62 -42.07
C LEU A 18 -5.26 25.15 -41.36
N VAL A 19 -5.44 25.65 -40.13
CA VAL A 19 -4.33 26.15 -39.31
C VAL A 19 -3.51 24.98 -38.76
N LEU A 20 -4.16 23.86 -38.46
CA LEU A 20 -3.51 22.65 -37.95
C LEU A 20 -2.62 21.98 -39.01
N GLU A 21 -3.02 22.01 -40.29
CA GLU A 21 -2.20 21.53 -41.41
C GLU A 21 -1.00 22.45 -41.71
N SER A 22 -1.15 23.75 -41.47
CA SER A 22 -0.12 24.75 -41.78
C SER A 22 0.89 24.95 -40.64
N CYS A 23 0.41 25.00 -39.39
CA CYS A 23 1.18 25.34 -38.18
C CYS A 23 0.72 24.49 -36.97
N PRO A 24 1.16 23.23 -36.84
CA PRO A 24 0.68 22.31 -35.82
C PRO A 24 1.03 22.74 -34.38
N THR A 25 2.22 23.29 -34.16
CA THR A 25 2.72 23.68 -32.82
C THR A 25 1.95 24.88 -32.25
N GLN A 26 1.72 25.90 -33.07
CA GLN A 26 0.96 27.09 -32.68
C GLN A 26 -0.51 26.76 -32.43
N THR A 27 -1.07 25.82 -33.20
CA THR A 27 -2.46 25.38 -33.02
C THR A 27 -2.65 24.67 -31.67
N ILE A 28 -1.69 23.84 -31.26
CA ILE A 28 -1.71 23.19 -29.94
C ILE A 28 -1.63 24.21 -28.80
N GLU A 29 -0.77 25.23 -28.91
CA GLU A 29 -0.67 26.31 -27.92
C GLU A 29 -1.98 27.11 -27.82
N LEU A 30 -2.66 27.34 -28.94
CA LEU A 30 -3.98 27.94 -28.98
C LEU A 30 -5.06 27.06 -28.32
N PHE A 31 -5.01 25.74 -28.49
CA PHE A 31 -5.92 24.83 -27.79
C PHE A 31 -5.67 24.72 -26.29
N LEU A 32 -4.43 24.94 -25.84
CA LEU A 32 -4.06 24.95 -24.42
C LEU A 32 -4.44 26.27 -23.72
N SER A 33 -4.41 27.39 -24.46
CA SER A 33 -4.75 28.72 -23.94
C SER A 33 -6.23 29.09 -24.12
N GLY A 34 -6.87 28.55 -25.17
CA GLY A 34 -8.30 28.61 -25.36
C GLY A 34 -8.98 27.76 -24.29
N ASN A 35 -9.93 28.33 -23.54
CA ASN A 35 -10.66 27.67 -22.47
C ASN A 35 -11.65 26.61 -23.02
N ILE A 36 -11.15 25.70 -23.85
CA ILE A 36 -11.87 24.65 -24.56
C ILE A 36 -11.75 23.36 -23.75
N PRO A 37 -12.86 22.65 -23.47
CA PRO A 37 -12.82 21.35 -22.83
C PRO A 37 -11.90 20.36 -23.57
N ALA A 38 -10.98 19.76 -22.81
CA ALA A 38 -9.94 18.86 -23.34
C ALA A 38 -10.51 17.65 -24.08
N ASP A 39 -11.68 17.14 -23.67
CA ASP A 39 -12.36 16.02 -24.33
C ASP A 39 -12.74 16.37 -25.78
N MET A 40 -13.16 17.62 -26.03
CA MET A 40 -13.53 18.05 -27.39
C MET A 40 -12.31 18.22 -28.26
N VAL A 41 -11.24 18.85 -27.75
CA VAL A 41 -9.96 18.97 -28.48
C VAL A 41 -9.41 17.60 -28.80
N ASN A 42 -9.42 16.67 -27.85
CA ASN A 42 -8.92 15.32 -28.07
C ASN A 42 -9.75 14.57 -29.13
N SER A 43 -11.09 14.66 -29.07
CA SER A 43 -11.96 14.05 -30.09
C SER A 43 -11.70 14.61 -31.50
N TYR A 44 -11.43 15.91 -31.59
CA TYR A 44 -11.11 16.59 -32.84
C TYR A 44 -9.74 16.18 -33.38
N LEU A 45 -8.70 16.15 -32.52
CA LEU A 45 -7.37 15.68 -32.90
C LEU A 45 -7.38 14.22 -33.32
N LYS A 46 -8.19 13.38 -32.68
CA LYS A 46 -8.37 11.96 -33.05
C LYS A 46 -8.92 11.80 -34.47
N GLN A 47 -9.79 12.70 -34.91
CA GLN A 47 -10.40 12.64 -36.25
C GLN A 47 -9.51 13.23 -37.34
N HIS A 48 -8.79 14.32 -37.04
CA HIS A 48 -8.10 15.11 -38.05
C HIS A 48 -6.56 14.98 -38.02
N ALA A 49 -5.95 14.70 -36.86
CA ALA A 49 -4.50 14.63 -36.70
C ALA A 49 -4.07 13.76 -35.51
N PRO A 50 -4.14 12.41 -35.63
CA PRO A 50 -3.81 11.49 -34.53
C PRO A 50 -2.36 11.62 -34.06
N ASN A 51 -1.43 12.01 -34.94
CA ASN A 51 -0.02 12.20 -34.61
C ASN A 51 0.21 13.33 -33.58
N LEU A 52 -0.70 14.32 -33.54
CA LEU A 52 -0.62 15.46 -32.62
C LEU A 52 -1.38 15.21 -31.31
N GLN A 53 -2.23 14.19 -31.28
CA GLN A 53 -3.04 13.82 -30.12
C GLN A 53 -2.16 13.50 -28.90
N ALA A 54 -1.10 12.70 -29.09
CA ALA A 54 -0.14 12.40 -28.02
C ALA A 54 0.58 13.67 -27.52
N VAL A 55 1.00 14.55 -28.42
CA VAL A 55 1.72 15.79 -28.09
C VAL A 55 0.83 16.75 -27.28
N TYR A 56 -0.44 16.86 -27.64
CA TYR A 56 -1.42 17.66 -26.89
C TYR A 56 -1.60 17.11 -25.46
N LEU A 57 -1.80 15.81 -25.31
CA LEU A 57 -1.99 15.17 -24.00
C LEU A 57 -0.71 15.23 -23.14
N GLU A 58 0.48 15.12 -23.73
CA GLU A 58 1.78 15.33 -23.05
C GLU A 58 1.87 16.73 -22.45
N LEU A 59 1.59 17.75 -23.26
CA LEU A 59 1.67 19.15 -22.82
C LEU A 59 0.62 19.47 -21.75
N MET A 60 -0.59 18.91 -21.87
CA MET A 60 -1.61 19.04 -20.85
C MET A 60 -1.20 18.43 -19.51
N LEU A 61 -0.60 17.24 -19.49
CA LEU A 61 -0.08 16.63 -18.26
C LEU A 61 1.09 17.41 -17.67
N ALA A 62 1.97 17.94 -18.51
CA ALA A 62 3.11 18.72 -18.06
C ALA A 62 2.68 20.05 -17.40
N MET A 63 1.56 20.63 -17.86
CA MET A 63 1.03 21.85 -17.28
C MET A 63 0.31 21.62 -15.96
N ASN A 64 -0.41 20.49 -15.81
CA ASN A 64 -1.19 20.16 -14.61
C ASN A 64 -1.41 18.64 -14.50
N GLU A 65 -0.96 18.02 -13.40
CA GLU A 65 -1.14 16.57 -13.15
C GLU A 65 -2.62 16.15 -13.07
N ASP A 66 -3.48 17.04 -12.57
CA ASP A 66 -4.93 16.80 -12.39
C ASP A 66 -5.79 17.33 -13.56
N ALA A 67 -5.20 17.96 -14.58
CA ALA A 67 -5.99 18.59 -15.66
C ALA A 67 -6.62 17.59 -16.64
N ILE A 68 -6.11 16.36 -16.67
CA ILE A 68 -6.56 15.35 -17.61
C ILE A 68 -7.54 14.38 -16.93
N SER A 69 -8.72 14.20 -17.52
CA SER A 69 -9.69 13.21 -17.06
C SER A 69 -9.13 11.79 -17.19
N GLY A 70 -9.57 10.85 -16.34
CA GLY A 70 -9.12 9.46 -16.41
C GLY A 70 -9.35 8.81 -17.79
N ASN A 71 -10.35 9.26 -18.54
CA ASN A 71 -10.59 8.74 -19.90
C ASN A 71 -9.50 9.19 -20.87
N LEU A 72 -9.11 10.46 -20.81
CA LEU A 72 -8.05 11.03 -21.64
C LEU A 72 -6.67 10.46 -21.26
N GLN A 73 -6.44 10.20 -19.96
CA GLN A 73 -5.25 9.48 -19.49
C GLN A 73 -5.19 8.06 -20.08
N ASN A 74 -6.32 7.35 -20.13
CA ASN A 74 -6.40 6.04 -20.76
C ASN A 74 -6.13 6.12 -22.27
N GLU A 75 -6.72 7.08 -22.97
CA GLU A 75 -6.47 7.27 -24.41
C GLU A 75 -5.00 7.57 -24.71
N MET A 76 -4.33 8.39 -23.89
CA MET A 76 -2.91 8.66 -24.05
C MET A 76 -2.05 7.38 -23.97
N VAL A 77 -2.31 6.54 -22.96
CA VAL A 77 -1.62 5.26 -22.80
C VAL A 77 -1.93 4.32 -23.97
N ASP A 78 -3.17 4.33 -24.48
CA ASP A 78 -3.57 3.55 -25.65
C ASP A 78 -2.84 4.00 -26.93
N ILE A 79 -2.57 5.30 -27.11
CA ILE A 79 -1.80 5.82 -28.25
C ILE A 79 -0.36 5.32 -28.18
N TYR A 80 0.32 5.49 -27.02
CA TYR A 80 1.68 5.00 -26.84
C TYR A 80 1.79 3.47 -26.99
N LEU A 81 0.80 2.73 -26.47
CA LEU A 81 0.77 1.29 -26.63
C LEU A 81 0.66 0.91 -28.12
N SER A 82 -0.19 1.60 -28.87
CA SER A 82 -0.35 1.34 -30.31
C SER A 82 0.95 1.62 -31.08
N GLU A 83 1.61 2.75 -30.80
CA GLU A 83 2.91 3.07 -31.41
C GLU A 83 4.01 2.03 -31.11
N VAL A 84 4.02 1.46 -29.90
CA VAL A 84 4.96 0.41 -29.50
C VAL A 84 4.60 -0.93 -30.14
N LEU A 85 3.31 -1.24 -30.30
CA LEU A 85 2.85 -2.46 -30.98
C LEU A 85 3.18 -2.42 -32.48
N ASP A 86 3.05 -1.26 -33.14
CA ASP A 86 3.45 -1.08 -34.53
C ASP A 86 4.96 -1.25 -34.70
N LEU A 87 5.74 -0.61 -33.82
CA LEU A 87 7.20 -0.80 -33.77
C LEU A 87 7.59 -2.26 -33.56
N TYR A 88 6.88 -2.96 -32.66
CA TYR A 88 7.09 -4.38 -32.40
C TYR A 88 6.76 -5.21 -33.64
N ALA A 89 5.67 -4.94 -34.34
CA ALA A 89 5.29 -5.65 -35.56
C ALA A 89 6.36 -5.50 -36.65
N ASP A 90 6.86 -4.28 -36.84
CA ASP A 90 7.93 -3.98 -37.80
C ASP A 90 9.22 -4.74 -37.47
N LEU A 91 9.70 -4.65 -36.23
CA LEU A 91 10.95 -5.28 -35.80
C LEU A 91 10.84 -6.80 -35.70
N SER A 92 9.68 -7.32 -35.31
CA SER A 92 9.43 -8.76 -35.24
C SER A 92 9.40 -9.39 -36.62
N SER A 93 8.83 -8.70 -37.61
CA SER A 93 8.84 -9.17 -39.01
C SER A 93 10.27 -9.30 -39.57
N GLN A 94 11.20 -8.49 -39.06
CA GLN A 94 12.61 -8.51 -39.45
C GLN A 94 13.45 -9.46 -38.60
N GLY A 95 12.90 -10.02 -37.51
CA GLY A 95 13.63 -10.88 -36.58
C GLY A 95 14.68 -10.14 -35.72
N ILE A 96 14.59 -8.81 -35.61
CA ILE A 96 15.57 -7.95 -34.90
C ILE A 96 15.02 -7.53 -33.52
N TRP A 97 13.83 -7.99 -33.13
CA TRP A 97 13.26 -7.63 -31.83
C TRP A 97 14.18 -8.06 -30.68
N ASP A 98 14.60 -7.08 -29.89
CA ASP A 98 15.33 -7.28 -28.64
C ASP A 98 14.50 -6.76 -27.48
N GLU A 99 14.13 -7.67 -26.57
CA GLU A 99 13.37 -7.38 -25.37
C GLU A 99 14.14 -6.46 -24.40
N LYS A 100 15.47 -6.38 -24.50
CA LYS A 100 16.31 -5.49 -23.69
C LYS A 100 16.59 -4.15 -24.37
N ALA A 101 16.15 -3.95 -25.61
CA ALA A 101 16.29 -2.70 -26.32
C ALA A 101 15.18 -1.72 -25.91
N TYR A 102 15.60 -0.53 -25.45
CA TYR A 102 14.69 0.54 -25.03
C TYR A 102 14.63 1.64 -26.08
N SER A 103 13.76 1.46 -27.08
CA SER A 103 13.48 2.50 -28.07
C SER A 103 12.86 3.74 -27.39
N PRO A 104 12.99 4.94 -27.98
CA PRO A 104 12.38 6.16 -27.42
C PRO A 104 10.86 6.01 -27.20
N LYS A 105 10.15 5.36 -28.13
CA LYS A 105 8.72 5.05 -28.02
C LYS A 105 8.41 4.14 -26.82
N ARG A 106 9.21 3.09 -26.63
CA ARG A 106 9.07 2.16 -25.49
C ARG A 106 9.32 2.85 -24.15
N LYS A 107 10.37 3.68 -24.06
CA LYS A 107 10.65 4.47 -22.84
C LYS A 107 9.51 5.42 -22.50
N LYS A 108 8.91 6.08 -23.51
CA LYS A 108 7.73 6.92 -23.32
C LYS A 108 6.57 6.11 -22.74
N LEU A 109 6.24 4.96 -23.32
CA LEU A 109 5.19 4.08 -22.81
C LEU A 109 5.44 3.65 -21.36
N LEU A 110 6.65 3.18 -21.04
CA LEU A 110 7.02 2.78 -19.68
C LEU A 110 6.84 3.96 -18.72
N SER A 111 7.39 5.13 -19.05
CA SER A 111 7.23 6.32 -18.20
C SER A 111 5.77 6.69 -17.95
N ALA A 112 4.90 6.58 -18.96
CA ALA A 112 3.48 6.85 -18.83
C ALA A 112 2.75 5.80 -17.98
N LEU A 113 3.06 4.51 -18.15
CA LEU A 113 2.48 3.44 -17.32
C LEU A 113 2.83 3.61 -15.83
N GLU A 114 3.99 4.21 -15.56
CA GLU A 114 4.48 4.48 -14.22
C GLU A 114 3.85 5.71 -13.57
N SER A 115 3.82 6.84 -14.28
CA SER A 115 3.35 8.13 -13.78
C SER A 115 1.83 8.24 -13.75
N VAL A 116 1.16 7.73 -14.78
CA VAL A 116 -0.29 7.86 -14.95
C VAL A 116 -1.02 6.81 -14.11
N SER A 117 -2.15 7.19 -13.52
CA SER A 117 -2.99 6.29 -12.72
C SER A 117 -4.36 6.01 -13.35
N GLY A 118 -4.90 6.91 -14.18
CA GLY A 118 -6.21 6.77 -14.80
C GLY A 118 -6.18 5.98 -16.09
N TYR A 119 -5.79 4.70 -16.06
CA TYR A 119 -5.94 3.80 -17.22
C TYR A 119 -6.48 2.45 -16.77
N ASN A 120 -7.03 1.67 -17.71
CA ASN A 120 -7.56 0.34 -17.43
C ASN A 120 -6.49 -0.75 -17.70
N PRO A 121 -5.83 -1.31 -16.67
CA PRO A 121 -4.76 -2.28 -16.88
C PRO A 121 -5.25 -3.59 -17.50
N GLU A 122 -6.49 -4.02 -17.23
CA GLU A 122 -7.03 -5.28 -17.77
C GLU A 122 -7.28 -5.22 -19.27
N ALA A 123 -7.70 -4.06 -19.77
CA ALA A 123 -7.94 -3.85 -21.20
C ALA A 123 -6.61 -3.85 -21.97
N LEU A 124 -5.60 -3.15 -21.45
CA LEU A 124 -4.27 -3.08 -22.07
C LEU A 124 -3.57 -4.44 -22.09
N LEU A 125 -3.71 -5.24 -21.02
CA LEU A 125 -3.06 -6.56 -20.92
C LEU A 125 -3.53 -7.52 -22.02
N LYS A 126 -4.81 -7.44 -22.43
CA LYS A 126 -5.37 -8.26 -23.52
C LYS A 126 -4.82 -7.91 -24.90
N ARG A 127 -4.32 -6.68 -25.08
CA ARG A 127 -3.73 -6.22 -26.35
C ARG A 127 -2.27 -6.63 -26.51
N LEU A 128 -1.58 -6.94 -25.41
CA LEU A 128 -0.15 -7.27 -25.45
C LEU A 128 0.11 -8.67 -26.04
N PRO A 129 1.13 -8.83 -26.92
CA PRO A 129 1.52 -10.12 -27.48
C PRO A 129 2.03 -11.05 -26.38
N PRO A 130 1.59 -12.33 -26.30
CA PRO A 130 1.90 -13.22 -25.18
C PRO A 130 3.41 -13.46 -24.98
N ASP A 131 4.18 -13.41 -26.05
CA ASP A 131 5.61 -13.76 -26.07
C ASP A 131 6.56 -12.55 -26.17
N ALA A 132 6.08 -11.33 -25.92
CA ALA A 132 6.91 -10.12 -25.90
C ALA A 132 6.38 -9.06 -24.91
N LEU A 133 7.12 -7.96 -24.74
CA LEU A 133 6.76 -6.80 -23.91
C LEU A 133 6.52 -7.20 -22.45
N TYR A 134 7.47 -7.93 -21.88
CA TYR A 134 7.34 -8.52 -20.54
C TYR A 134 7.39 -7.47 -19.42
N GLU A 135 8.12 -6.37 -19.61
CA GLU A 135 8.21 -5.29 -18.62
C GLU A 135 6.89 -4.54 -18.51
N GLU A 136 6.31 -4.15 -19.65
CA GLU A 136 4.99 -3.52 -19.74
C GLU A 136 3.93 -4.41 -19.08
N ARG A 137 3.94 -5.71 -19.40
CA ARG A 137 3.06 -6.69 -18.77
C ARG A 137 3.26 -6.75 -17.26
N ALA A 138 4.50 -6.74 -16.77
CA ALA A 138 4.80 -6.78 -15.34
C ALA A 138 4.29 -5.54 -14.60
N ILE A 139 4.41 -4.35 -15.21
CA ILE A 139 3.86 -3.10 -14.65
C ILE A 139 2.34 -3.17 -14.55
N LEU A 140 1.65 -3.61 -15.62
CA LEU A 140 0.19 -3.76 -15.63
C LEU A 140 -0.29 -4.75 -14.56
N LEU A 141 0.36 -5.92 -14.45
CA LEU A 141 0.08 -6.92 -13.41
C LEU A 141 0.29 -6.34 -12.01
N GLY A 142 1.30 -5.49 -11.83
CA GLY A 142 1.56 -4.78 -10.59
C GLY A 142 0.42 -3.85 -10.17
N LYS A 143 -0.15 -3.10 -11.12
CA LYS A 143 -1.32 -2.23 -10.87
C LYS A 143 -2.57 -3.03 -10.50
N MET A 144 -2.66 -4.29 -10.96
CA MET A 144 -3.70 -5.25 -10.58
C MET A 144 -3.42 -5.96 -9.24
N ASN A 145 -2.40 -5.56 -8.48
CA ASN A 145 -1.92 -6.22 -7.26
C ASN A 145 -1.42 -7.66 -7.45
N GLN A 146 -1.12 -8.06 -8.69
CA GLN A 146 -0.59 -9.38 -9.02
C GLN A 146 0.95 -9.37 -8.98
N HIS A 147 1.52 -9.00 -7.83
CA HIS A 147 2.96 -8.81 -7.65
C HIS A 147 3.78 -10.08 -7.86
N GLU A 148 3.25 -11.27 -7.51
CA GLU A 148 3.92 -12.56 -7.75
C GLU A 148 4.15 -12.80 -9.25
N LEU A 149 3.16 -12.47 -10.07
CA LEU A 149 3.23 -12.63 -11.53
C LEU A 149 4.14 -11.57 -12.16
N ALA A 150 4.09 -10.33 -11.67
CA ALA A 150 5.00 -9.28 -12.12
C ALA A 150 6.47 -9.62 -11.82
N LEU A 151 6.77 -10.05 -10.59
CA LEU A 151 8.14 -10.41 -10.20
C LEU A 151 8.65 -11.66 -10.93
N SER A 152 7.80 -12.65 -11.16
CA SER A 152 8.18 -13.82 -11.93
C SER A 152 8.49 -13.50 -13.40
N LEU A 153 7.85 -12.50 -14.01
CA LEU A 153 8.26 -11.98 -15.33
C LEU A 153 9.68 -11.38 -15.30
N TYR A 154 9.97 -10.52 -14.32
CA TYR A 154 11.30 -9.92 -14.20
C TYR A 154 12.41 -10.95 -13.99
N VAL A 155 12.15 -11.97 -13.15
CA VAL A 155 13.15 -12.97 -12.79
C VAL A 155 13.31 -14.06 -13.85
N HIS A 156 12.21 -14.59 -14.39
CA HIS A 156 12.23 -15.79 -15.24
C HIS A 156 12.15 -15.51 -16.74
N LYS A 157 11.68 -14.33 -17.17
CA LYS A 157 11.58 -13.97 -18.59
C LYS A 157 12.59 -12.91 -18.98
N LEU A 158 12.69 -11.84 -18.19
CA LEU A 158 13.63 -10.74 -18.47
C LEU A 158 15.07 -11.05 -18.00
N HIS A 159 15.22 -11.84 -16.94
CA HIS A 159 16.51 -12.12 -16.30
C HIS A 159 17.31 -10.85 -15.93
N VAL A 160 16.61 -9.82 -15.44
CA VAL A 160 17.21 -8.56 -15.00
C VAL A 160 16.88 -8.31 -13.52
N PRO A 161 17.75 -8.70 -12.57
CA PRO A 161 17.47 -8.60 -11.15
C PRO A 161 17.35 -7.14 -10.67
N GLU A 162 18.06 -6.22 -11.31
CA GLU A 162 18.00 -4.78 -10.98
C GLU A 162 16.61 -4.18 -11.25
N LEU A 163 15.90 -4.63 -12.30
CA LEU A 163 14.52 -4.20 -12.58
C LEU A 163 13.53 -4.81 -11.59
N ALA A 164 13.76 -6.05 -11.15
CA ALA A 164 12.95 -6.66 -10.08
C ALA A 164 13.08 -5.88 -8.76
N LEU A 165 14.30 -5.42 -8.44
CA LEU A 165 14.57 -4.59 -7.25
C LEU A 165 13.92 -3.21 -7.37
N SER A 166 14.07 -2.53 -8.51
CA SER A 166 13.47 -1.21 -8.73
C SER A 166 11.95 -1.27 -8.65
N TYR A 167 11.33 -2.32 -9.18
CA TYR A 167 9.90 -2.58 -9.01
C TYR A 167 9.53 -2.77 -7.54
N CYS A 168 10.29 -3.56 -6.78
CA CYS A 168 10.05 -3.75 -5.34
C CYS A 168 10.17 -2.43 -4.57
N ASP A 169 11.16 -1.59 -4.88
CA ASP A 169 11.33 -0.27 -4.26
C ASP A 169 10.10 0.60 -4.49
N ARG A 170 9.62 0.69 -5.74
CA ARG A 170 8.45 1.50 -6.08
C ARG A 170 7.18 1.02 -5.40
N VAL A 171 6.94 -0.29 -5.38
CA VAL A 171 5.80 -0.87 -4.65
C VAL A 171 5.94 -0.62 -3.15
N TYR A 172 7.14 -0.76 -2.59
CA TYR A 172 7.41 -0.46 -1.19
C TYR A 172 7.08 1.00 -0.89
N GLU A 173 7.70 1.98 -1.55
CA GLU A 173 7.47 3.41 -1.28
C GLU A 173 5.99 3.81 -1.42
N SER A 174 5.28 3.28 -2.43
CA SER A 174 3.84 3.58 -2.60
C SER A 174 2.96 3.05 -1.47
N THR A 175 3.35 1.94 -0.84
CA THR A 175 2.60 1.35 0.29
C THR A 175 2.98 1.95 1.65
N HIS A 176 4.11 2.66 1.76
CA HIS A 176 4.65 3.20 3.02
C HIS A 176 4.03 4.53 3.47
N LYS A 177 2.94 4.97 2.85
CA LYS A 177 2.11 6.05 3.41
C LYS A 177 1.61 5.64 4.81
N PRO A 178 1.52 6.55 5.80
CA PRO A 178 1.44 6.25 7.24
C PRO A 178 0.07 5.70 7.71
N SER A 179 -0.59 4.88 6.89
CA SER A 179 -1.68 4.01 7.30
C SER A 179 -1.06 2.66 7.64
N GLY A 180 -1.07 2.28 8.92
CA GLY A 180 -0.34 1.14 9.53
C GLY A 180 -0.68 -0.27 9.03
N LYS A 181 -0.72 -0.49 7.71
CA LYS A 181 -0.64 -1.80 7.08
C LYS A 181 0.84 -2.16 6.98
N SER A 182 1.18 -3.36 7.42
CA SER A 182 2.53 -3.93 7.47
C SER A 182 3.35 -3.63 6.21
N PRO A 183 4.67 -3.38 6.33
CA PRO A 183 5.53 -3.21 5.16
C PRO A 183 5.33 -4.40 4.24
N SER A 184 4.91 -4.11 3.02
CA SER A 184 4.50 -5.09 2.01
C SER A 184 5.51 -6.23 1.93
N ASN A 185 5.03 -7.47 1.98
CA ASN A 185 5.81 -8.70 1.86
C ASN A 185 6.49 -8.86 0.46
N ILE A 186 6.68 -7.77 -0.28
CA ILE A 186 7.15 -7.74 -1.67
C ILE A 186 8.59 -8.26 -1.80
N TYR A 187 9.50 -7.87 -0.91
CA TYR A 187 10.86 -8.38 -0.90
C TYR A 187 10.93 -9.84 -0.44
N LEU A 188 10.04 -10.27 0.46
CA LEU A 188 9.93 -11.67 0.85
C LEU A 188 9.39 -12.53 -0.30
N LEU A 189 8.50 -11.98 -1.12
CA LEU A 189 8.00 -12.62 -2.32
C LEU A 189 9.13 -12.76 -3.38
N LEU A 190 9.92 -11.70 -3.61
CA LEU A 190 11.10 -11.77 -4.47
C LEU A 190 12.11 -12.82 -3.96
N LEU A 191 12.36 -12.84 -2.66
CA LEU A 191 13.20 -13.85 -2.01
C LEU A 191 12.67 -15.28 -2.26
N GLN A 192 11.36 -15.50 -2.12
CA GLN A 192 10.73 -16.80 -2.40
C GLN A 192 10.87 -17.22 -3.87
N ILE A 193 10.79 -16.26 -4.80
CA ILE A 193 10.95 -16.50 -6.23
C ILE A 193 12.40 -16.93 -6.54
N TYR A 194 13.40 -16.24 -5.99
CA TYR A 194 14.81 -16.63 -6.15
C TYR A 194 15.13 -17.99 -5.52
N LEU A 195 14.48 -18.31 -4.39
CA LEU A 195 14.66 -19.59 -3.70
C LEU A 195 13.95 -20.77 -4.37
N ASN A 196 12.90 -20.53 -5.16
CA ASN A 196 12.13 -21.60 -5.82
C ASN A 196 11.81 -21.32 -7.29
N PRO A 197 12.81 -21.18 -8.19
CA PRO A 197 12.58 -20.78 -9.57
C PRO A 197 11.59 -21.68 -10.31
N ARG A 198 11.80 -23.01 -10.29
CA ARG A 198 10.96 -23.99 -11.01
C ARG A 198 9.50 -24.08 -10.53
N ARG A 199 9.25 -23.90 -9.22
CA ARG A 199 7.87 -23.91 -8.69
C ARG A 199 7.14 -22.65 -9.12
N THR A 200 7.84 -21.52 -9.07
CA THR A 200 7.29 -20.24 -9.48
C THR A 200 7.06 -20.18 -10.99
N THR A 201 7.95 -20.70 -11.84
CA THR A 201 7.73 -20.77 -13.30
C THR A 201 6.53 -21.62 -13.68
N LYS A 202 6.40 -22.84 -13.13
CA LYS A 202 5.25 -23.73 -13.42
C LYS A 202 3.92 -23.18 -12.90
N SER A 203 3.93 -22.52 -11.73
CA SER A 203 2.76 -21.83 -11.18
C SER A 203 2.37 -20.63 -12.04
N PHE A 204 3.38 -19.87 -12.48
CA PHE A 204 3.26 -18.70 -13.32
C PHE A 204 2.67 -19.01 -14.70
N GLU A 205 3.22 -20.01 -15.42
CA GLU A 205 2.73 -20.39 -16.75
C GLU A 205 1.24 -20.76 -16.70
N LYS A 206 0.84 -21.55 -15.69
CA LYS A 206 -0.58 -21.91 -15.48
C LYS A 206 -1.47 -20.71 -15.15
N LYS A 207 -0.98 -19.76 -14.35
CA LYS A 207 -1.73 -18.55 -13.99
C LYS A 207 -1.87 -17.60 -15.19
N ILE A 208 -0.83 -17.44 -16.01
CA ILE A 208 -0.89 -16.66 -17.25
C ILE A 208 -1.86 -17.27 -18.24
N THR A 209 -1.81 -18.57 -18.49
CA THR A 209 -2.74 -19.22 -19.43
C THR A 209 -4.20 -19.05 -18.99
N ASN A 210 -4.46 -19.07 -17.68
CA ASN A 210 -5.80 -18.85 -17.15
C ASN A 210 -6.28 -17.40 -17.23
N LEU A 211 -5.36 -16.42 -17.16
CA LEU A 211 -5.68 -15.00 -17.30
C LEU A 211 -5.89 -14.58 -18.77
N LEU A 212 -5.21 -15.26 -19.70
CA LEU A 212 -5.31 -15.00 -21.15
C LEU A 212 -6.41 -15.83 -21.83
N SER A 213 -6.90 -16.90 -21.20
CA SER A 213 -8.03 -17.69 -21.73
C SER A 213 -9.35 -16.91 -21.58
N PRO A 214 -10.18 -16.80 -22.64
CA PRO A 214 -11.53 -16.30 -22.49
C PRO A 214 -12.32 -17.23 -21.55
N GLN A 215 -12.85 -16.69 -20.46
CA GLN A 215 -13.76 -17.43 -19.57
C GLN A 215 -14.99 -17.87 -20.36
N LYS A 216 -15.07 -19.16 -20.73
CA LYS A 216 -16.37 -19.80 -20.93
C LYS A 216 -16.97 -19.96 -19.54
N LEU A 217 -17.89 -19.07 -19.19
CA LEU A 217 -18.84 -19.27 -18.10
C LEU A 217 -19.71 -20.49 -18.42
N THR A 218 -19.26 -21.68 -18.03
CA THR A 218 -20.16 -22.83 -17.94
C THR A 218 -20.96 -22.67 -16.66
N ILE A 219 -22.16 -22.11 -16.82
CA ILE A 219 -23.21 -22.11 -15.80
C ILE A 219 -23.57 -23.57 -15.53
N SER A 220 -23.01 -24.14 -14.47
CA SER A 220 -23.49 -25.39 -13.89
C SER A 220 -24.77 -25.08 -13.14
N ARG A 221 -25.90 -25.47 -13.73
CA ARG A 221 -27.23 -25.52 -13.10
C ARG A 221 -27.16 -26.41 -11.86
N GLY A 222 -27.08 -25.80 -10.68
CA GLY A 222 -27.33 -26.47 -9.40
C GLY A 222 -28.84 -26.59 -9.18
N SER A 223 -29.38 -27.79 -9.33
CA SER A 223 -30.75 -28.11 -8.90
C SER A 223 -30.86 -28.00 -7.39
N SER A 224 -31.69 -27.06 -6.96
CA SER A 224 -32.21 -26.95 -5.60
C SER A 224 -33.01 -28.21 -5.23
N LYS A 225 -32.60 -28.89 -4.16
CA LYS A 225 -33.53 -29.62 -3.30
C LYS A 225 -33.38 -29.11 -1.88
N SER A 226 -34.40 -28.36 -1.46
CA SER A 226 -34.68 -28.02 -0.09
C SER A 226 -35.03 -29.26 0.72
N LEU A 227 -34.66 -29.29 1.99
CA LEU A 227 -35.41 -29.98 3.04
C LEU A 227 -35.12 -29.33 4.39
N LEU A 228 -36.21 -29.22 5.15
CA LEU A 228 -36.41 -28.37 6.30
C LEU A 228 -36.02 -29.05 7.63
N LYS A 229 -35.81 -28.20 8.65
CA LYS A 229 -36.04 -28.43 10.10
C LYS A 229 -35.07 -29.43 10.77
N THR A 230 -34.64 -29.28 12.03
CA THR A 230 -35.27 -28.65 13.22
C THR A 230 -34.20 -28.31 14.26
N ARG A 231 -34.47 -27.30 15.10
CA ARG A 231 -33.71 -26.97 16.32
C ARG A 231 -33.82 -28.10 17.36
N SER A 232 -32.75 -28.35 18.12
CA SER A 232 -32.85 -28.68 19.55
C SER A 232 -31.52 -28.46 20.28
N ARG A 233 -31.63 -28.28 21.59
CA ARG A 233 -30.77 -27.61 22.56
C ARG A 233 -30.45 -28.64 23.65
N GLY A 234 -29.22 -28.76 24.15
CA GLY A 234 -28.95 -29.74 25.21
C GLY A 234 -27.51 -29.83 25.75
N SER A 235 -27.21 -28.92 26.66
CA SER A 235 -26.21 -28.87 27.74
C SER A 235 -25.57 -30.17 28.31
N LYS A 236 -24.32 -30.01 28.81
CA LYS A 236 -23.71 -30.59 30.05
C LYS A 236 -23.28 -32.08 30.00
N LYS A 237 -22.14 -32.58 30.50
CA LYS A 237 -21.18 -32.29 31.61
C LYS A 237 -19.91 -33.18 31.40
N ILE A 238 -18.68 -32.75 31.75
CA ILE A 238 -17.78 -33.20 32.88
C ILE A 238 -17.39 -34.70 32.81
N ALA A 239 -16.15 -35.22 32.93
CA ALA A 239 -14.90 -34.90 33.64
C ALA A 239 -13.72 -35.64 32.93
N ALA A 240 -12.48 -35.15 32.91
CA ALA A 240 -11.38 -35.30 33.89
C ALA A 240 -10.52 -36.58 33.70
N ILE A 241 -9.29 -36.44 33.18
CA ILE A 241 -7.95 -36.48 33.85
C ILE A 241 -7.34 -37.90 33.82
N GLU A 242 -6.08 -37.95 33.38
CA GLU A 242 -4.93 -38.76 33.86
C GLU A 242 -4.13 -39.36 32.69
N VAL A 243 -2.99 -38.74 32.35
CA VAL A 243 -1.64 -39.02 32.89
C VAL A 243 -1.13 -40.37 32.38
N ALA A 244 -0.16 -40.32 31.46
CA ALA A 244 1.18 -40.88 31.67
C ALA A 244 2.00 -40.73 30.39
N GLU A 245 3.20 -40.18 30.57
CA GLU A 245 4.32 -40.23 29.65
C GLU A 245 4.73 -41.70 29.42
N ASP A 246 5.31 -42.02 28.26
CA ASP A 246 6.77 -42.14 28.13
C ASP A 246 7.22 -42.93 26.90
N THR A 247 8.41 -42.55 26.43
CA THR A 247 9.43 -43.38 25.78
C THR A 247 9.25 -43.89 24.34
N LYS A 248 10.05 -43.26 23.46
CA LYS A 248 11.11 -43.88 22.63
C LYS A 248 10.99 -45.40 22.40
N THR A 249 10.96 -45.82 21.13
CA THR A 249 12.11 -46.44 20.44
C THR A 249 11.83 -46.64 18.95
N SER A 250 12.88 -46.43 18.15
CA SER A 250 13.02 -46.73 16.74
C SER A 250 12.72 -48.19 16.40
N LEU A 251 12.46 -48.50 15.12
CA LEU A 251 13.27 -49.45 14.35
C LEU A 251 12.88 -49.44 12.86
N SER A 252 13.93 -49.60 12.07
CA SER A 252 14.06 -49.67 10.63
C SER A 252 13.33 -50.84 9.97
N SER A 253 12.95 -50.65 8.70
CA SER A 253 12.98 -51.74 7.72
C SER A 253 13.35 -51.19 6.35
N ILE A 254 14.51 -51.66 5.90
CA ILE A 254 14.99 -51.65 4.53
C ILE A 254 14.17 -52.68 3.76
N ASP A 255 13.64 -52.32 2.60
CA ASP A 255 13.49 -53.30 1.52
C ASP A 255 13.77 -52.62 0.18
N SER A 256 14.55 -53.32 -0.63
CA SER A 256 15.14 -52.87 -1.86
C SER A 256 15.05 -54.01 -2.87
N GLY A 257 14.33 -53.78 -3.96
CA GLY A 257 14.37 -54.56 -5.20
C GLY A 257 13.72 -53.72 -6.30
N ARG A 258 14.51 -53.01 -7.12
CA ARG A 258 15.08 -53.43 -8.40
C ARG A 258 14.03 -53.82 -9.45
N SER A 259 13.90 -52.97 -10.46
CA SER A 259 13.63 -53.36 -11.84
C SER A 259 14.20 -52.29 -12.78
N ASP A 260 15.23 -52.68 -13.53
CA ASP A 260 15.85 -51.95 -14.62
C ASP A 260 14.96 -51.98 -15.88
N THR A 261 14.96 -50.90 -16.67
CA THR A 261 14.86 -50.94 -18.14
C THR A 261 15.27 -49.57 -18.71
N ASP A 262 16.16 -49.63 -19.70
CA ASP A 262 16.96 -48.54 -20.27
C ASP A 262 16.22 -47.63 -21.27
N ALA A 263 16.91 -46.52 -21.58
CA ALA A 263 16.88 -45.72 -22.82
C ALA A 263 15.79 -44.64 -22.96
N ASP A 264 16.13 -43.41 -22.53
CA ASP A 264 16.40 -42.34 -23.50
C ASP A 264 17.27 -41.24 -22.85
N GLU A 265 18.50 -41.13 -23.34
CA GLU A 265 19.51 -40.18 -22.91
C GLU A 265 19.31 -38.88 -23.70
N PHE A 266 18.46 -38.00 -23.18
CA PHE A 266 18.54 -36.57 -23.44
C PHE A 266 19.04 -35.88 -22.18
N THR A 267 20.33 -35.59 -22.17
CA THR A 267 21.02 -34.82 -21.15
C THR A 267 20.55 -33.36 -21.19
N GLU A 268 19.41 -33.05 -20.55
CA GLU A 268 19.15 -31.73 -20.02
C GLU A 268 19.57 -31.67 -18.54
N GLU A 269 20.88 -31.74 -18.32
CA GLU A 269 21.50 -31.19 -17.11
C GLU A 269 21.32 -29.66 -17.12
N GLY A 270 20.19 -29.20 -16.55
CA GLY A 270 19.81 -27.79 -16.53
C GLY A 270 19.26 -27.33 -15.16
N GLY A 271 20.03 -27.52 -14.09
CA GLY A 271 19.98 -26.71 -12.88
C GLY A 271 18.76 -26.87 -11.95
N THR A 272 18.99 -27.52 -10.82
CA THR A 272 18.29 -27.31 -9.53
C THR A 272 18.76 -26.04 -8.82
N SER A 273 19.44 -25.12 -9.51
CA SER A 273 20.16 -24.00 -8.89
C SER A 273 19.20 -22.92 -8.42
N ILE A 274 19.06 -22.83 -7.10
CA ILE A 274 18.63 -21.63 -6.41
C ILE A 274 19.48 -20.45 -6.90
N MET A 275 18.86 -19.30 -7.11
CA MET A 275 19.54 -18.03 -7.45
C MET A 275 20.24 -17.47 -6.21
N HIS A 276 21.28 -18.17 -5.76
CA HIS A 276 21.92 -17.96 -4.46
C HIS A 276 22.58 -16.58 -4.34
N ASP A 277 23.21 -16.09 -5.40
CA ASP A 277 23.91 -14.81 -5.39
C ASP A 277 22.90 -13.64 -5.34
N GLU A 278 21.80 -13.76 -6.08
CA GLU A 278 20.69 -12.79 -6.07
C GLU A 278 19.98 -12.74 -4.72
N VAL A 279 19.86 -13.88 -4.03
CA VAL A 279 19.33 -13.94 -2.65
C VAL A 279 20.24 -13.16 -1.69
N LEU A 280 21.55 -13.38 -1.75
CA LEU A 280 22.50 -12.72 -0.87
C LEU A 280 22.59 -11.23 -1.16
N ASP A 281 22.61 -10.84 -2.44
CA ASP A 281 22.60 -9.44 -2.86
C ASP A 281 21.32 -8.72 -2.39
N LEU A 282 20.14 -9.30 -2.63
CA LEU A 282 18.86 -8.76 -2.14
C LEU A 282 18.86 -8.54 -0.63
N LEU A 283 19.30 -9.54 0.14
CA LEU A 283 19.35 -9.44 1.60
C LEU A 283 20.34 -8.35 2.05
N SER A 284 21.51 -8.27 1.41
CA SER A 284 22.51 -7.26 1.75
C SER A 284 22.06 -5.82 1.43
N ARG A 285 21.33 -5.61 0.34
CA ARG A 285 20.92 -4.28 -0.15
C ARG A 285 19.64 -3.75 0.49
N ARG A 286 18.74 -4.62 0.95
CA ARG A 286 17.40 -4.25 1.46
C ARG A 286 17.12 -4.78 2.87
N TRP A 287 18.17 -5.04 3.65
CA TRP A 287 18.08 -5.58 5.02
C TRP A 287 17.16 -4.78 5.95
N ASP A 288 17.03 -3.47 5.73
CA ASP A 288 16.25 -2.53 6.54
C ASP A 288 14.76 -2.54 6.20
N ARG A 289 14.40 -3.06 5.02
CA ARG A 289 13.04 -3.16 4.47
C ARG A 289 12.47 -4.57 4.53
N ILE A 290 13.30 -5.56 4.86
CA ILE A 290 12.93 -6.98 4.95
C ILE A 290 12.69 -7.39 6.41
N ASN A 291 11.64 -8.18 6.66
CA ASN A 291 11.46 -8.84 7.96
C ASN A 291 12.52 -9.94 8.12
N GLY A 292 13.57 -9.66 8.88
CA GLY A 292 14.69 -10.57 8.99
C GLY A 292 14.37 -11.93 9.62
N ALA A 293 13.42 -12.00 10.56
CA ALA A 293 13.02 -13.27 11.16
C ALA A 293 12.30 -14.19 10.14
N GLN A 294 11.51 -13.61 9.24
CA GLN A 294 10.84 -14.35 8.18
C GLN A 294 11.83 -14.74 7.08
N ALA A 295 12.74 -13.85 6.69
CA ALA A 295 13.77 -14.14 5.69
C ALA A 295 14.66 -15.31 6.12
N LEU A 296 15.14 -15.34 7.38
CA LEU A 296 15.96 -16.43 7.91
C LEU A 296 15.26 -17.78 7.93
N LYS A 297 13.92 -17.82 8.09
CA LYS A 297 13.15 -19.07 8.03
C LYS A 297 13.04 -19.64 6.62
N LEU A 298 13.17 -18.80 5.58
CA LEU A 298 13.05 -19.20 4.19
C LEU A 298 14.38 -19.70 3.61
N LEU A 299 15.52 -19.31 4.20
CA LEU A 299 16.83 -19.68 3.70
C LEU A 299 17.09 -21.20 3.84
N PRO A 300 17.76 -21.83 2.84
CA PRO A 300 18.24 -23.20 2.94
C PRO A 300 19.20 -23.39 4.12
N ARG A 301 19.20 -24.57 4.73
CA ARG A 301 20.05 -24.87 5.89
C ARG A 301 21.54 -24.90 5.55
N GLU A 302 21.83 -25.06 4.26
CA GLU A 302 23.17 -25.13 3.67
C GLU A 302 23.78 -23.74 3.48
N THR A 303 23.02 -22.66 3.71
CA THR A 303 23.53 -21.28 3.60
C THR A 303 24.57 -21.00 4.69
N LYS A 304 25.80 -20.69 4.27
CA LYS A 304 26.89 -20.39 5.19
C LYS A 304 26.62 -19.07 5.91
N LEU A 305 26.72 -19.08 7.25
CA LEU A 305 26.51 -17.89 8.08
C LEU A 305 27.40 -16.71 7.68
N GLN A 306 28.63 -16.98 7.24
CA GLN A 306 29.58 -15.96 6.78
C GLN A 306 29.00 -15.08 5.65
N ASN A 307 28.20 -15.67 4.75
CA ASN A 307 27.61 -14.97 3.61
C ASN A 307 26.45 -14.05 4.05
N LEU A 308 25.89 -14.29 5.24
CA LEU A 308 24.79 -13.51 5.80
C LEU A 308 25.27 -12.35 6.67
N ILE A 309 26.57 -12.20 6.93
CA ILE A 309 27.12 -11.12 7.75
C ILE A 309 26.72 -9.72 7.23
N PRO A 310 26.77 -9.41 5.92
CA PRO A 310 26.35 -8.11 5.39
C PRO A 310 24.88 -7.78 5.67
N PHE A 311 24.03 -8.81 5.80
CA PHE A 311 22.61 -8.68 6.13
C PHE A 311 22.37 -8.63 7.65
N LEU A 312 22.92 -9.58 8.40
CA LEU A 312 22.70 -9.75 9.84
C LEU A 312 23.34 -8.64 10.66
N GLY A 313 24.53 -8.17 10.29
CA GLY A 313 25.26 -7.16 11.05
C GLY A 313 24.47 -5.86 11.21
N PRO A 314 24.06 -5.20 10.11
CA PRO A 314 23.24 -4.00 10.16
C PRO A 314 21.86 -4.24 10.81
N LEU A 315 21.22 -5.36 10.50
CA LEU A 315 19.89 -5.72 11.04
C LEU A 315 19.90 -5.87 12.57
N VAL A 316 20.87 -6.60 13.13
CA VAL A 316 21.01 -6.80 14.58
C VAL A 316 21.35 -5.47 15.26
N ARG A 317 22.22 -4.66 14.66
CA ARG A 317 22.56 -3.34 15.19
C ARG A 317 21.31 -2.43 15.27
N LYS A 318 20.55 -2.32 14.19
CA LYS A 318 19.31 -1.51 14.13
C LYS A 318 18.25 -2.01 15.10
N SER A 319 18.06 -3.32 15.22
CA SER A 319 17.08 -3.89 16.16
C SER A 319 17.49 -3.67 17.63
N SER A 320 18.78 -3.78 17.96
CA SER A 320 19.29 -3.46 19.29
C SER A 320 19.13 -1.98 19.63
N GLU A 321 19.45 -1.09 18.69
CA GLU A 321 19.25 0.36 18.82
C GLU A 321 17.76 0.70 19.05
N MET A 322 16.86 0.14 18.22
CA MET A 322 15.42 0.32 18.38
C MET A 322 14.95 -0.12 19.76
N TYR A 323 15.40 -1.29 20.25
CA TYR A 323 15.03 -1.78 21.57
C TYR A 323 15.50 -0.82 22.69
N ARG A 324 16.75 -0.35 22.63
CA ARG A 324 17.30 0.61 23.60
C ARG A 324 16.51 1.91 23.58
N ASN A 325 16.22 2.45 22.40
CA ASN A 325 15.45 3.69 22.24
C ASN A 325 14.01 3.53 22.77
N CYS A 326 13.34 2.43 22.43
CA CYS A 326 12.00 2.13 22.97
C CYS A 326 12.02 1.96 24.49
N SER A 327 13.06 1.36 25.06
CA SER A 327 13.23 1.24 26.51
C SER A 327 13.37 2.62 27.18
N VAL A 328 14.19 3.50 26.61
CA VAL A 328 14.33 4.89 27.07
C VAL A 328 13.00 5.63 26.99
N ILE A 329 12.32 5.59 25.84
CA ILE A 329 11.01 6.22 25.65
C ILE A 329 10.00 5.68 26.67
N LYS A 330 9.92 4.36 26.85
CA LYS A 330 9.03 3.73 27.83
C LYS A 330 9.29 4.26 29.23
N ASN A 331 10.56 4.32 29.65
CA ASN A 331 10.93 4.78 30.99
C ASN A 331 10.65 6.28 31.17
N LEU A 332 10.91 7.12 30.16
CA LEU A 332 10.56 8.54 30.19
C LEU A 332 9.05 8.75 30.31
N ARG A 333 8.25 8.03 29.50
CA ARG A 333 6.78 8.07 29.58
C ARG A 333 6.27 7.58 30.93
N GLN A 334 6.89 6.55 31.49
CA GLN A 334 6.54 6.06 32.82
C GLN A 334 6.87 7.10 33.90
N SER A 335 8.02 7.78 33.80
CA SER A 335 8.40 8.87 34.70
C SER A 335 7.43 10.05 34.62
N GLU A 336 7.10 10.52 33.42
CA GLU A 336 6.09 11.57 33.20
C GLU A 336 4.73 11.16 33.79
N ASN A 337 4.31 9.92 33.56
CA ASN A 337 3.05 9.41 34.10
C ASN A 337 3.04 9.42 35.65
N LEU A 338 4.16 9.06 36.27
CA LEU A 338 4.31 9.09 37.73
C LEU A 338 4.29 10.53 38.26
N GLN A 339 4.96 11.48 37.60
CA GLN A 339 4.94 12.90 37.98
C GLN A 339 3.51 13.46 37.93
N VAL A 340 2.78 13.21 36.85
CA VAL A 340 1.38 13.66 36.72
C VAL A 340 0.47 13.01 37.78
N LYS A 341 0.71 11.74 38.11
CA LYS A 341 -0.02 11.05 39.19
C LYS A 341 0.29 11.65 40.56
N ASP A 342 1.54 11.98 40.84
CA ASP A 342 1.93 12.64 42.09
C ASP A 342 1.33 14.05 42.20
N GLU A 343 1.38 14.85 41.13
CA GLU A 343 0.70 16.15 41.08
C GLU A 343 -0.80 16.01 41.35
N LEU A 344 -1.47 15.05 40.70
CA LEU A 344 -2.88 14.77 40.93
C LEU A 344 -3.15 14.36 42.39
N TYR A 345 -2.29 13.52 42.96
CA TYR A 345 -2.38 13.12 44.36
C TYR A 345 -2.22 14.32 45.29
N ASN A 346 -1.23 15.17 45.06
CA ASN A 346 -0.98 16.39 45.84
C ASN A 346 -2.16 17.37 45.77
N LYS A 347 -2.80 17.52 44.59
CA LYS A 347 -4.02 18.33 44.45
C LYS A 347 -5.22 17.70 45.16
N ARG A 348 -5.37 16.37 45.15
CA ARG A 348 -6.46 15.66 45.85
C ARG A 348 -6.28 15.58 47.36
N LYS A 349 -5.04 15.57 47.85
CA LYS A 349 -4.70 15.52 49.27
C LYS A 349 -5.02 16.83 50.00
N ALA A 350 -5.28 17.93 49.30
CA ALA A 350 -5.60 19.20 49.93
C ALA A 350 -6.85 19.08 50.83
N VAL A 351 -6.65 19.21 52.15
CA VAL A 351 -7.72 19.22 53.15
C VAL A 351 -7.88 20.64 53.69
N VAL A 352 -9.13 21.06 53.86
CA VAL A 352 -9.46 22.35 54.50
C VAL A 352 -10.13 22.08 55.84
N LYS A 353 -9.52 22.58 56.92
CA LYS A 353 -10.10 22.49 58.26
C LYS A 353 -11.16 23.58 58.44
N ILE A 354 -12.35 23.18 58.87
CA ILE A 354 -13.48 24.08 59.12
C ILE A 354 -13.74 24.10 60.62
N THR A 355 -13.69 25.28 61.23
CA THR A 355 -14.09 25.51 62.62
C THR A 355 -15.45 26.22 62.67
N GLY A 356 -16.06 26.30 63.86
CA GLY A 356 -17.41 26.88 64.04
C GLY A 356 -17.51 28.38 63.71
N ASP A 357 -16.38 29.05 63.52
CA ASP A 357 -16.30 30.50 63.24
C ASP A 357 -15.99 30.80 61.78
N ASN A 358 -15.91 29.79 60.91
CA ASN A 358 -15.69 30.01 59.48
C ASN A 358 -16.90 30.72 58.85
N MET A 359 -16.62 31.89 58.25
CA MET A 359 -17.61 32.75 57.59
C MET A 359 -17.56 32.60 56.07
N CYS A 360 -18.73 32.66 55.42
CA CYS A 360 -18.82 32.74 53.97
C CYS A 360 -18.27 34.09 53.47
N SER A 361 -17.35 34.08 52.49
CA SER A 361 -16.74 35.30 51.95
C SER A 361 -17.67 36.16 51.07
N LEU A 362 -18.87 35.66 50.72
CA LEU A 362 -19.85 36.38 49.89
C LEU A 362 -20.98 37.00 50.71
N CYS A 363 -21.54 36.27 51.68
CA CYS A 363 -22.67 36.74 52.49
C CYS A 363 -22.30 37.08 53.93
N HIS A 364 -21.04 36.84 54.32
CA HIS A 364 -20.52 37.09 55.67
C HIS A 364 -21.34 36.45 56.80
N LYS A 365 -21.97 35.29 56.54
CA LYS A 365 -22.66 34.46 57.55
C LYS A 365 -21.83 33.21 57.89
N LYS A 366 -22.00 32.65 59.11
CA LYS A 366 -21.34 31.42 59.56
C LYS A 366 -21.72 30.23 58.66
N ILE A 367 -20.75 29.34 58.38
CA ILE A 367 -20.99 28.13 57.56
C ILE A 367 -21.63 27.00 58.38
N GLY A 368 -21.15 26.74 59.60
CA GLY A 368 -21.76 25.74 60.50
C GLY A 368 -21.91 24.35 59.87
N THR A 369 -23.14 23.82 59.85
CA THR A 369 -23.49 22.51 59.26
C THR A 369 -23.91 22.56 57.79
N SER A 370 -23.99 23.75 57.20
CA SER A 370 -24.47 23.93 55.82
C SER A 370 -23.46 23.42 54.78
N VAL A 371 -23.97 23.01 53.61
CA VAL A 371 -23.15 22.60 52.47
C VAL A 371 -22.36 23.80 51.93
N PHE A 372 -21.06 23.63 51.76
CA PHE A 372 -20.13 24.69 51.37
C PHE A 372 -19.33 24.29 50.12
N ALA A 373 -18.67 25.28 49.52
CA ALA A 373 -17.69 25.09 48.46
C ALA A 373 -16.41 25.85 48.81
N VAL A 374 -15.27 25.29 48.38
CA VAL A 374 -13.94 25.89 48.52
C VAL A 374 -13.44 26.30 47.15
N TYR A 375 -12.98 27.53 46.98
CA TYR A 375 -12.35 27.96 45.73
C TYR A 375 -10.95 27.32 45.55
N PRO A 376 -10.41 27.25 44.31
CA PRO A 376 -9.11 26.63 44.01
C PRO A 376 -7.90 27.22 44.77
N ASN A 377 -8.07 28.38 45.41
CA ASN A 377 -7.06 28.99 46.28
C ASN A 377 -6.96 28.35 47.68
N GLY A 378 -7.86 27.42 48.02
CA GLY A 378 -7.87 26.66 49.27
C GLY A 378 -8.25 27.46 50.53
N LYS A 379 -8.51 28.77 50.40
CA LYS A 379 -8.75 29.68 51.54
C LYS A 379 -10.14 30.30 51.54
N THR A 380 -10.71 30.54 50.36
CA THR A 380 -12.01 31.20 50.24
C THR A 380 -13.13 30.17 50.39
N LEU A 381 -13.86 30.30 51.49
CA LEU A 381 -15.00 29.47 51.83
C LEU A 381 -16.30 30.20 51.53
N VAL A 382 -17.22 29.51 50.86
CA VAL A 382 -18.53 30.06 50.52
C VAL A 382 -19.61 29.01 50.73
N HIS A 383 -20.83 29.44 51.06
CA HIS A 383 -21.98 28.54 50.96
C HIS A 383 -22.13 28.06 49.52
N PHE A 384 -22.56 26.80 49.35
CA PHE A 384 -22.76 26.25 48.00
C PHE A 384 -23.76 27.08 47.18
N ASN A 385 -24.81 27.61 47.84
CA ASN A 385 -25.78 28.47 47.16
C ASN A 385 -25.16 29.79 46.72
N CYS A 386 -24.39 30.47 47.59
CA CYS A 386 -23.68 31.69 47.22
C CYS A 386 -22.68 31.46 46.08
N PHE A 387 -22.02 30.29 46.05
CA PHE A 387 -21.16 29.90 44.93
C PHE A 387 -21.96 29.77 43.63
N ARG A 388 -23.07 29.04 43.65
CA ARG A 388 -23.95 28.84 42.49
C ARG A 388 -24.50 30.15 41.96
N ASP A 389 -24.96 31.03 42.85
CA ASP A 389 -25.52 32.35 42.50
C ASP A 389 -24.43 33.27 41.93
N SER A 390 -23.19 33.17 42.41
CA SER A 390 -22.04 33.91 41.83
C SER A 390 -21.61 33.40 40.46
N GLN A 391 -21.81 32.11 40.17
CA GLN A 391 -21.49 31.48 38.88
C GLN A 391 -22.57 31.74 37.83
N SER A 392 -23.85 31.75 38.21
CA SER A 392 -24.95 32.09 37.32
C SER A 392 -24.85 33.54 36.83
N MET A 393 -24.41 34.48 37.68
CA MET A 393 -24.13 35.86 37.26
C MET A 393 -22.94 35.99 36.28
N LYS A 394 -21.97 35.07 36.32
CA LYS A 394 -20.83 35.06 35.38
C LYS A 394 -21.12 34.36 34.05
N ALA A 395 -21.96 33.33 34.05
CA ALA A 395 -22.32 32.57 32.85
C ALA A 395 -23.15 33.39 31.84
N VAL A 396 -23.87 34.42 32.31
CA VAL A 396 -24.59 35.38 31.45
C VAL A 396 -23.62 36.33 30.71
N ALA A 397 -22.36 36.46 31.15
CA ALA A 397 -21.40 37.40 30.57
C ALA A 397 -20.35 36.77 29.62
N LYS A 398 -19.98 35.48 29.75
CA LYS A 398 -19.03 34.82 28.82
C LYS A 398 -19.31 33.31 28.69
N GLY A 399 -19.68 32.87 27.49
CA GLY A 399 -19.83 31.46 27.12
C GLY A 399 -18.49 30.71 27.10
N SER A 400 -18.25 29.87 28.10
CA SER A 400 -17.17 28.87 28.11
C SER A 400 -17.54 27.68 29.01
N PRO A 401 -17.07 26.45 28.72
CA PRO A 401 -17.65 25.24 29.30
C PRO A 401 -17.24 25.01 30.76
N LEU A 402 -18.21 24.53 31.55
CA LEU A 402 -18.14 24.26 32.98
C LEU A 402 -17.07 23.21 33.32
N ARG A 403 -16.01 23.62 34.03
CA ARG A 403 -15.13 22.67 34.76
C ARG A 403 -15.86 22.22 36.03
N ARG A 404 -16.02 20.90 36.19
CA ARG A 404 -16.68 20.29 37.36
C ARG A 404 -15.92 20.62 38.66
N PRO A 405 -16.59 21.07 39.73
CA PRO A 405 -15.96 21.27 41.03
C PRO A 405 -15.60 19.91 41.67
N PHE A 406 -14.51 19.89 42.43
CA PHE A 406 -14.14 18.74 43.27
C PHE A 406 -15.05 18.70 44.51
N PHE A 407 -15.67 17.56 44.76
CA PHE A 407 -16.56 17.31 45.89
C PHE A 407 -15.74 16.80 47.07
N ILE A 408 -15.98 17.37 48.25
CA ILE A 408 -15.54 16.82 49.53
C ILE A 408 -16.81 16.69 50.37
N GLU A 409 -17.35 15.47 50.46
CA GLU A 409 -18.33 15.13 51.50
C GLU A 409 -17.60 14.97 52.84
N LYS A 410 -18.31 15.25 53.94
CA LYS A 410 -17.75 15.28 55.30
C LYS A 410 -17.26 13.93 55.79
#